data_AF-A0A1V5I6S5-F1
#
_entry.id   AF-A0A1V5I6S5-F1
#
_cell.length_a   1.000
_cell.length_b   1.000
_cell.length_c   1.000
_cell.angle_alpha   90.00
_cell.angle_beta   90.00
_cell.angle_gamma   90.00
#
_symmetry.space_group_name_H-M   'P 1'
#
loop_
_entity.id
_entity.type
_entity.pdbx_description
1 polymer ?
#
loop_
_entity_poly.entity_id
_entity_poly.type
_entity_poly.pdbx_seq_one_letter_code
_entity_poly.pdbx_strand_id
1 'polypeptide(L)' 'MLISVVEERAIERGKEIGKEIGKEIGKEIGEKIGEKRGKNEQSLFVASRMLDAGEPREKILDYTGITQEEFDRLAASSRD' A
#
# COMPACT_ATOMS: atom_id res chain seq x y z
N MET A 1 34.59 9.02 32.99
CA MET A 1 33.97 7.68 33.05
C MET A 1 34.40 6.95 31.79
N LEU A 2 35.25 5.93 31.90
CA LEU A 2 35.65 5.07 30.78
C LEU A 2 34.59 3.98 30.67
N ILE A 3 33.76 4.04 29.63
CA ILE A 3 32.86 2.94 29.27
C ILE A 3 33.75 1.72 28.99
N SER A 4 33.40 0.56 29.56
CA SER A 4 34.18 -0.65 29.35
C SER A 4 34.00 -1.18 27.92
N VAL A 5 35.00 -1.88 27.39
CA VAL A 5 34.94 -2.52 26.05
C VAL A 5 33.71 -3.43 25.91
N VAL A 6 33.22 -3.99 27.02
CA VAL A 6 32.01 -4.82 27.06
C VAL A 6 30.75 -3.98 26.82
N GLU A 7 30.65 -2.81 27.45
CA GLU A 7 29.53 -1.87 27.28
C GLU A 7 29.52 -1.27 25.87
N GLU A 8 30.69 -0.94 25.32
CA GLU A 8 30.80 -0.45 23.94
C GLU A 8 30.28 -1.48 22.92
N ARG A 9 30.69 -2.74 23.06
CA ARG A 9 30.20 -3.85 22.23
C ARG A 9 28.70 -4.11 22.42
N ALA A 10 28.17 -3.95 23.64
CA ALA A 10 26.75 -4.11 23.90
C ALA A 10 25.93 -3.02 23.21
N ILE A 11 26.41 -1.77 23.23
CA ILE A 11 25.79 -0.64 22.54
C ILE A 11 25.84 -0.82 21.02
N GLU A 12 26.98 -1.24 20.47
CA GLU A 12 27.12 -1.51 19.04
C GLU A 12 26.15 -2.61 18.58
N ARG A 13 26.13 -3.75 19.28
CA ARG A 13 25.17 -4.83 18.99
C ARG A 13 23.72 -4.38 19.10
N GLY A 14 23.39 -3.59 20.12
CA GLY A 14 22.04 -3.04 20.27
C GLY A 14 21.64 -2.15 19.07
N LYS A 15 22.56 -1.34 18.56
CA LYS A 15 22.35 -0.51 17.37
C LYS A 15 22.19 -1.35 16.11
N GLU A 16 23.01 -2.38 15.93
CA GLU A 16 22.92 -3.29 14.79
C GLU A 16 21.58 -4.04 14.78
N ILE A 17 21.20 -4.64 15.91
CA ILE A 17 19.91 -5.34 16.08
C ILE A 17 18.76 -4.38 15.82
N GLY A 18 18.78 -3.17 16.41
CA GLY A 18 17.74 -2.17 16.18
C GLY A 18 17.61 -1.75 14.71
N LYS A 19 18.74 -1.65 14.00
CA LYS A 19 18.77 -1.33 12.57
C LYS A 19 18.21 -2.47 11.71
N GLU A 20 18.54 -3.71 12.04
CA GLU A 20 18.03 -4.89 11.33
C GLU A 20 16.52 -5.03 11.52
N ILE A 21 16.04 -4.99 12.77
CA ILE A 21 14.61 -5.04 13.10
C ILE A 21 13.86 -3.91 12.40
N GLY A 22 14.38 -2.68 12.47
CA GLY A 22 13.75 -1.52 11.83
C GLY A 22 13.65 -1.66 10.31
N LYS A 23 14.68 -2.22 9.66
CA LYS A 23 14.66 -2.49 8.21
C LYS A 23 13.65 -3.56 7.84
N GLU A 24 13.60 -4.65 8.60
CA GLU A 24 12.69 -5.77 8.32
C GLU A 24 11.23 -5.35 8.47
N ILE A 25 10.88 -4.69 9.58
CA ILE A 25 9.54 -4.15 9.82
C ILE A 25 9.18 -3.11 8.75
N GLY A 26 10.09 -2.19 8.44
CA GLY A 26 9.86 -1.16 7.43
C GLY A 26 9.60 -1.74 6.05
N LYS A 27 10.35 -2.78 5.67
CA LYS A 27 10.16 -3.51 4.41
C LYS A 27 8.81 -4.19 4.36
N GLU A 28 8.45 -4.96 5.39
CA GLU A 28 7.19 -5.71 5.43
C GLU A 28 5.96 -4.79 5.38
N ILE A 29 5.98 -3.69 6.15
CA ILE A 29 4.91 -2.69 6.13
C ILE A 29 4.84 -2.01 4.76
N GLY A 30 5.99 -1.62 4.20
CA GLY A 30 6.07 -0.98 2.89
C GLY A 30 5.52 -1.85 1.77
N GLU A 31 5.88 -3.13 1.74
CA GLU A 31 5.40 -4.11 0.75
C GLU A 31 3.88 -4.31 0.87
N LYS A 32 3.35 -4.52 2.09
CA LYS A 32 1.90 -4.68 2.32
C LYS A 32 1.09 -3.46 1.90
N ILE A 33 1.56 -2.26 2.25
CA ILE A 33 0.89 -1.00 1.87
C ILE A 33 0.97 -0.82 0.35
N GLY A 34 2.14 -1.04 -0.25
CA GLY A 34 2.35 -0.92 -1.68
C GLY A 34 1.46 -1.87 -2.48
N GLU A 35 1.40 -3.14 -2.10
CA GLU A 35 0.56 -4.14 -2.76
C GLU A 35 -0.93 -3.78 -2.66
N LYS A 36 -1.40 -3.37 -1.48
CA LYS A 36 -2.79 -2.95 -1.30
C LYS A 36 -3.13 -1.74 -2.16
N ARG A 37 -2.25 -0.74 -2.22
CA ARG A 37 -2.44 0.47 -3.06
C ARG A 37 -2.45 0.11 -4.54
N GLY A 38 -1.49 -0.69 -4.99
CA GLY A 38 -1.40 -1.12 -6.39
C GLY A 38 -2.62 -1.91 -6.85
N LYS A 39 -3.11 -2.84 -6.02
CA LYS A 39 -4.36 -3.58 -6.30
C LYS A 39 -5.57 -2.65 -6.41
N ASN A 40 -5.68 -1.65 -5.52
CA ASN A 40 -6.76 -0.68 -5.57
C ASN A 40 -6.68 0.21 -6.83
N GLU A 41 -5.50 0.75 -7.12
CA GLU A 41 -5.25 1.58 -8.30
C GLU A 41 -5.53 0.81 -9.59
N GLN A 42 -5.14 -0.47 -9.67
CA GLN A 42 -5.44 -1.32 -10.81
C GLN A 42 -6.95 -1.55 -10.97
N SER A 43 -7.66 -1.80 -9.87
CA SER A 43 -9.12 -2.02 -9.88
C SER A 43 -9.86 -0.77 -10.35
N LEU A 44 -9.49 0.40 -9.85
CA LEU A 44 -10.03 1.69 -10.28
C LEU A 44 -9.71 2.00 -11.75
N PHE A 45 -8.49 1.68 -12.21
CA PHE A 45 -8.12 1.86 -13.62
C PHE A 45 -8.99 1.00 -14.55
N VAL A 46 -9.19 -0.28 -14.21
CA VAL A 46 -10.06 -1.17 -15.00
C VAL A 46 -11.50 -0.65 -14.98
N ALA A 47 -12.01 -0.26 -13.81
CA ALA A 47 -13.36 0.29 -13.68
C ALA A 47 -13.57 1.56 -14.53
N SER A 48 -12.59 2.47 -14.53
CA SER A 48 -12.61 3.66 -15.39
C SER A 48 -12.74 3.28 -16.87
N ARG A 49 -11.94 2.32 -17.34
CA ARG A 49 -11.97 1.87 -18.74
C ARG A 49 -13.31 1.22 -19.11
N MET A 50 -13.86 0.42 -18.21
CA MET A 50 -15.18 -0.19 -18.42
C MET A 50 -16.28 0.87 -18.46
N LEU A 51 -16.21 1.88 -17.58
CA LEU A 51 -17.15 3.00 -17.57
C LEU A 51 -17.07 3.79 -18.89
N ASP A 52 -15.87 4.11 -19.37
CA ASP A 52 -15.65 4.80 -20.65
C ASP A 52 -16.17 3.97 -21.84
N ALA A 53 -16.12 2.64 -21.74
CA ALA A 53 -16.69 1.72 -22.72
C ALA A 53 -18.22 1.59 -22.64
N GLY A 54 -18.87 2.26 -21.68
CA GLY A 54 -20.32 2.22 -21.48
C GLY A 54 -20.82 0.93 -20.82
N GLU A 55 -19.94 0.20 -20.12
CA GLU A 55 -20.32 -1.04 -19.45
C GLU A 55 -21.30 -0.77 -18.29
N PRO A 56 -22.23 -1.69 -18.01
CA PRO A 56 -23.19 -1.53 -16.92
C PRO A 56 -22.51 -1.46 -15.55
N ARG A 57 -23.03 -0.60 -14.66
CA ARG A 57 -22.54 -0.45 -13.28
C ARG A 57 -22.40 -1.77 -12.54
N GLU A 58 -23.40 -2.65 -12.61
CA GLU A 58 -23.38 -3.94 -11.93
C GLU A 58 -22.18 -4.80 -12.36
N LYS A 59 -21.91 -4.84 -13.67
CA LYS A 59 -20.75 -5.54 -14.24
C LYS A 59 -19.44 -4.89 -13.79
N ILE A 60 -19.37 -3.57 -13.72
CA ILE A 60 -18.15 -2.88 -13.25
C ILE A 60 -17.85 -3.26 -11.80
N LEU A 61 -18.86 -3.23 -10.92
CA LEU A 61 -18.68 -3.57 -9.50
C LEU A 61 -18.29 -5.04 -9.31
N ASP A 62 -18.94 -5.96 -10.02
CA ASP A 62 -18.69 -7.40 -9.90
C ASP A 62 -17.28 -7.79 -10.38
N TYR A 63 -16.84 -7.25 -11.54
CA TYR A 63 -15.56 -7.63 -12.14
C TYR A 63 -14.36 -6.92 -11.53
N THR A 64 -14.53 -5.71 -10.98
CA THR A 64 -13.40 -4.93 -10.43
C THR A 64 -13.34 -4.98 -8.91
N GLY A 65 -14.44 -5.34 -8.24
CA GLY A 65 -14.51 -5.42 -6.78
C GLY A 65 -14.40 -4.06 -6.07
N ILE A 66 -14.48 -2.94 -6.80
CA ILE A 66 -14.51 -1.60 -6.19
C ILE A 66 -15.82 -1.37 -5.46
N THR A 67 -15.81 -0.46 -4.48
CA THR A 67 -17.03 -0.13 -3.74
C THR A 67 -17.97 0.76 -4.56
N GLN A 68 -19.21 0.86 -4.09
CA GLN A 68 -20.19 1.77 -4.67
C GLN A 68 -19.71 3.22 -4.63
N GLU A 69 -19.13 3.64 -3.51
CA GLU A 69 -18.61 5.00 -3.32
C GLU A 69 -17.42 5.28 -4.25
N GLU A 70 -16.58 4.28 -4.52
CA GLU A 70 -15.48 4.39 -5.49
C GLU A 70 -15.99 4.56 -6.92
N PHE A 71 -17.00 3.78 -7.30
CA PHE A 71 -17.66 3.92 -8.59
C PHE A 71 -18.30 5.30 -8.75
N ASP A 72 -19.02 5.80 -7.73
CA ASP A 72 -19.71 7.09 -7.80
C ASP A 72 -18.71 8.25 -7.95
N ARG A 73 -17.54 8.18 -7.29
CA ARG A 73 -16.44 9.13 -7.47
C ARG A 73 -15.86 9.08 -8.89
N LEU A 74 -15.61 7.88 -9.42
CA LEU A 74 -15.14 7.69 -10.79
C LEU A 74 -16.14 8.27 -11.81
N ALA A 75 -17.42 7.97 -11.64
CA ALA A 75 -18.48 8.42 -12.51
C ALA A 75 -18.72 9.94 -12.45
N ALA A 76 -18.50 10.57 -11.29
CA ALA A 76 -18.50 12.02 -11.17
C ALA A 76 -17.32 12.65 -11.95
N SER A 77 -16.10 12.09 -11.82
CA SER A 77 -14.92 12.62 -12.51
C SER A 77 -14.89 12.42 -14.03
N SER A 78 -15.68 11.46 -14.56
CA SER A 78 -15.78 11.17 -16.00
C SER A 78 -16.75 12.11 -16.74
N ARG A 79 -17.55 12.89 -16.00
CA ARG A 79 -18.59 13.79 -16.55
C ARG A 79 -18.15 15.25 -16.69
N ASP A 80 -16.97 15.60 -16.20
CA ASP A 80 -16.33 16.91 -16.36
C ASP A 80 -15.43 16.95 -17.61
#